data_AF-A0A527XHA3-F1
#
_entry.id   AF-A0A527XHA3-F1
#
_cell.length_a   1.000
_cell.length_b   1.000
_cell.length_c   1.000
_cell.angle_alpha   90.00
_cell.angle_beta   90.00
_cell.angle_gamma   90.00
#
_symmetry.space_group_name_H-M   'P 1'
#
loop_
_entity.id
_entity.type
_entity.pdbx_description
1 polymer ?
#
loop_
_entity_poly.entity_id
_entity_poly.type
_entity_poly.pdbx_seq_one_letter_code
_entity_poly.pdbx_strand_id
1 'polypeptide(L)' 'ASGRFGVTAEYLVNSDVMQIKVAQGAKPGEGGQLPGHKVDATIAKVRHSTPGVGLISPPPHHDIYSIEDLAQLIYDLK' A
#
# COMPACT_ATOMS: atom_id res chain seq x y z
N ALA A 1 -2.64 1.16 -0.92
CA ALA A 1 -1.70 2.30 -0.72
C ALA A 1 -0.39 2.04 -1.48
N SER A 2 0.44 3.06 -1.67
CA SER A 2 1.60 3.07 -2.58
C SER A 2 2.53 1.85 -2.47
N GLY A 3 2.88 1.41 -1.26
CA GLY A 3 3.77 0.26 -1.06
C GLY A 3 3.19 -1.11 -1.42
N ARG A 4 1.88 -1.21 -1.72
CA ARG A 4 1.15 -2.47 -2.04
C ARG A 4 1.43 -3.65 -1.09
N PHE A 5 1.89 -3.38 0.12
CA PHE A 5 2.17 -4.43 1.10
C PHE A 5 0.92 -5.27 1.39
N GLY A 6 1.04 -6.58 1.22
CA GLY A 6 -0.02 -7.56 1.47
C GLY A 6 -1.19 -7.51 0.47
N VAL A 7 -1.06 -6.79 -0.65
CA VAL A 7 -2.08 -6.80 -1.71
C VAL A 7 -1.92 -8.10 -2.52
N THR A 8 -2.87 -9.01 -2.38
CA THR A 8 -2.95 -10.27 -3.12
C THR A 8 -4.33 -10.43 -3.75
N ALA A 9 -4.48 -11.31 -4.74
CA ALA A 9 -5.79 -11.62 -5.31
C ALA A 9 -6.80 -12.07 -4.24
N GLU A 10 -6.37 -12.95 -3.33
CA GLU A 10 -7.18 -13.42 -2.20
C GLU A 10 -7.62 -12.26 -1.29
N TYR A 11 -6.73 -11.32 -0.96
CA TYR A 11 -7.09 -10.15 -0.16
C TYR A 11 -8.14 -9.27 -0.87
N LEU A 12 -7.99 -9.07 -2.19
CA LEU A 12 -8.88 -8.21 -2.97
C LEU A 12 -10.28 -8.81 -3.12
N VAL A 13 -10.41 -10.10 -3.45
CA VAL A 13 -11.73 -10.74 -3.66
C VAL A 13 -12.54 -10.92 -2.37
N ASN A 14 -11.88 -10.88 -1.21
CA ASN A 14 -12.52 -10.99 0.10
C ASN A 14 -12.85 -9.62 0.73
N SER A 15 -12.78 -8.52 -0.02
CA SER A 15 -13.08 -7.16 0.47
C SER A 15 -14.48 -6.71 0.05
N ASP A 16 -15.30 -6.23 1.00
CA ASP A 16 -16.59 -5.58 0.68
C ASP A 16 -16.40 -4.20 0.03
N VAL A 17 -15.33 -3.50 0.41
CA VAL A 17 -14.99 -2.16 -0.05
C VAL A 17 -13.47 -2.06 -0.24
N MET A 18 -13.05 -1.49 -1.36
CA MET A 18 -11.65 -1.20 -1.65
C MET A 18 -11.37 0.30 -1.61
N GLN A 19 -10.37 0.71 -0.83
CA GLN A 19 -9.94 2.10 -0.74
C GLN A 19 -8.58 2.31 -1.42
N ILE A 20 -8.56 3.16 -2.44
CA ILE A 20 -7.32 3.70 -3.00
C ILE A 20 -6.87 4.89 -2.13
N LYS A 21 -5.93 4.63 -1.21
CA LYS A 21 -5.34 5.68 -0.37
C LYS A 21 -4.31 6.50 -1.13
N VAL A 22 -4.71 7.67 -1.64
CA VAL A 22 -3.82 8.62 -2.35
C VAL A 22 -2.92 9.40 -1.37
N ALA A 23 -3.45 9.86 -0.24
CA ALA A 23 -2.71 10.66 0.75
C ALA A 23 -3.27 10.49 2.17
N GLN A 24 -2.66 11.14 3.17
CA GLN A 24 -3.17 11.22 4.55
C GLN A 24 -2.95 12.62 5.16
N GLY A 25 -3.85 13.06 6.04
CA GLY A 25 -3.79 14.42 6.61
C GLY A 25 -2.51 14.74 7.41
N ALA A 26 -1.97 13.78 8.17
CA ALA A 26 -0.77 14.00 8.97
C ALA A 26 0.51 14.22 8.14
N LYS A 27 0.54 13.72 6.90
CA LYS A 27 1.68 13.86 5.98
C LYS A 27 1.21 13.66 4.52
N PRO A 28 0.65 14.70 3.89
CA PRO A 28 -0.02 14.56 2.59
C PRO A 28 0.91 14.20 1.43
N GLY A 29 2.17 14.65 1.47
CA GLY A 29 3.15 14.44 0.39
C GLY A 29 4.09 13.25 0.58
N GLU A 30 3.82 12.37 1.54
CA GLU A 30 4.70 11.26 1.90
C GLU A 30 3.97 9.92 2.02
N GLY A 31 4.73 8.83 1.92
CA GLY A 31 4.23 7.48 2.14
C GLY A 31 4.13 7.08 3.60
N GLY A 32 3.55 5.91 3.84
CA GLY A 32 3.52 5.27 5.15
C GLY A 32 4.94 4.96 5.65
N GLN A 33 5.13 5.01 6.97
CA GLN A 33 6.41 4.66 7.61
C GLN A 33 6.11 3.71 8.77
N LEU A 34 6.77 2.55 8.80
CA LEU A 34 6.75 1.60 9.91
C LEU A 34 8.20 1.32 10.34
N PRO A 35 8.62 1.76 11.54
CA PRO A 35 9.97 1.51 12.03
C PRO A 35 10.31 0.02 12.09
N GLY A 36 11.57 -0.33 11.77
CA GLY A 36 11.99 -1.73 11.63
C GLY A 36 11.83 -2.58 12.89
N HIS A 37 12.06 -2.01 14.07
CA HIS A 37 11.83 -2.71 15.34
C HIS A 37 10.36 -3.05 15.61
N LYS A 38 9.41 -2.46 14.86
CA LYS A 38 7.99 -2.83 14.88
C LYS A 38 7.63 -3.83 13.77
N VAL A 39 8.57 -4.24 12.93
CA VAL A 39 8.37 -5.21 11.84
C VAL A 39 8.80 -6.58 12.35
N ASP A 40 7.94 -7.19 13.16
CA ASP A 40 8.14 -8.55 13.64
C ASP A 40 7.95 -9.59 12.52
N ALA A 41 8.15 -10.87 12.83
CA ALA A 41 8.03 -11.96 11.87
C ALA A 41 6.61 -12.07 11.26
N THR A 42 5.56 -11.76 12.03
CA THR A 42 4.18 -11.81 11.57
C THR A 42 3.89 -10.69 10.58
N ILE A 43 4.29 -9.46 10.93
CA ILE A 43 4.15 -8.28 10.07
C ILE A 43 4.96 -8.45 8.79
N ALA A 44 6.20 -8.91 8.91
CA ALA A 44 7.06 -9.19 7.77
C ALA A 44 6.44 -10.21 6.81
N LYS A 45 5.89 -11.30 7.36
CA LYS A 45 5.19 -12.33 6.58
C LYS A 45 3.98 -11.77 5.84
N VAL A 46 3.10 -11.04 6.54
CA VAL A 46 1.89 -10.43 5.95
C VAL A 46 2.23 -9.41 4.86
N ARG A 47 3.34 -8.68 5.01
CA ARG A 47 3.76 -7.64 4.07
C ARG A 47 4.74 -8.11 3.00
N HIS A 48 5.10 -9.39 2.98
CA HIS A 48 6.13 -9.96 2.13
C HIS A 48 7.45 -9.15 2.20
N SER A 49 7.85 -8.78 3.42
CA SER A 49 9.03 -7.98 3.70
C SER A 49 10.00 -8.69 4.63
N THR A 50 11.14 -8.07 4.91
CA THR A 50 12.18 -8.61 5.80
C THR A 50 11.91 -8.23 7.27
N PRO A 51 11.91 -9.18 8.22
CA PRO A 51 11.81 -8.87 9.65
C PRO A 51 12.90 -7.89 10.12
N GLY A 52 12.54 -6.95 10.99
CA GLY A 52 13.47 -5.96 11.53
C GLY A 52 13.83 -4.79 10.60
N VAL A 53 13.45 -4.85 9.31
CA VAL A 53 13.75 -3.79 8.33
C VAL A 53 12.62 -2.78 8.31
N GLY A 54 12.96 -1.48 8.38
CA GLY A 54 11.98 -0.39 8.30
C GLY A 54 11.25 -0.38 6.96
N LEU A 55 9.93 -0.17 6.99
CA LEU A 55 9.11 -0.08 5.79
C LEU A 55 8.70 1.37 5.55
N ILE A 56 9.33 1.99 4.55
CA ILE A 56 8.96 3.31 4.04
C ILE A 56 8.30 3.07 2.69
N SER A 57 7.02 3.39 2.57
CA SER A 57 6.33 3.32 1.28
C SER A 57 6.72 4.52 0.42
N PRO A 58 6.78 4.37 -0.92
CA PRO A 58 6.95 5.51 -1.82
C PRO A 58 5.85 6.57 -1.58
N PRO A 59 6.14 7.87 -1.77
CA PRO A 59 5.10 8.89 -1.74
C PRO A 59 4.01 8.68 -2.80
N PRO A 60 4.32 8.46 -4.08
CA PRO A 60 3.29 8.20 -5.09
C PRO A 60 2.93 6.71 -5.17
N HIS A 61 1.74 6.45 -5.68
CA HIS A 61 1.42 5.18 -6.32
C HIS A 61 2.16 5.11 -7.67
N HIS A 62 3.03 4.13 -7.88
CA HIS A 62 3.81 4.02 -9.13
C HIS A 62 2.97 3.64 -10.36
N ASP A 63 1.70 3.33 -10.15
CA ASP A 63 0.66 3.04 -11.14
C ASP A 63 -0.39 4.17 -11.21
N ILE A 64 -0.11 5.35 -10.63
CA ILE A 64 -0.97 6.53 -10.69
C ILE A 64 -0.10 7.78 -10.88
N TYR A 65 0.14 8.20 -12.11
CA TYR A 65 0.81 9.46 -12.43
C TYR A 65 -0.13 10.50 -13.03
N SER A 66 -1.33 10.09 -13.43
CA SER A 66 -2.38 10.96 -13.94
C SER A 66 -3.78 10.52 -13.49
N ILE A 67 -4.81 11.28 -13.90
CA ILE A 67 -6.21 10.93 -13.61
C ILE A 67 -6.66 9.72 -14.42
N GLU A 68 -6.10 9.53 -15.61
CA GLU A 68 -6.35 8.37 -16.46
C GLU A 68 -5.78 7.10 -15.83
N ASP A 69 -4.59 7.17 -15.23
CA ASP A 69 -4.01 6.04 -14.49
C ASP A 69 -4.85 5.67 -13.27
N LEU A 70 -5.39 6.66 -12.55
CA LEU A 70 -6.34 6.40 -11.46
C LEU A 70 -7.59 5.69 -11.97
N ALA A 71 -8.11 6.12 -13.14
CA ALA A 71 -9.24 5.47 -13.76
C ALA A 71 -8.93 4.01 -14.15
N GLN A 72 -7.71 3.74 -14.65
CA GLN A 72 -7.25 2.39 -14.93
C GLN A 72 -7.20 1.53 -13.67
N LEU A 73 -6.63 2.04 -12.58
CA LEU A 73 -6.60 1.28 -11.31
C LEU A 73 -8.02 1.03 -10.77
N ILE A 74 -8.95 1.97 -10.92
CA ILE A 74 -10.36 1.75 -10.56
C ILE A 74 -10.99 0.65 -11.43
N TYR A 75 -10.64 0.59 -12.72
CA TYR A 75 -11.09 -0.46 -13.61
C TYR A 75 -10.53 -1.82 -13.21
N ASP A 76 -9.23 -1.90 -12.90
CA ASP A 76 -8.57 -3.16 -12.53
C ASP A 76 -9.10 -3.74 -11.20
N LEU A 77 -9.63 -2.89 -10.32
CA LEU A 77 -10.19 -3.28 -9.02
C LEU A 77 -11.70 -3.59 -9.06
N LYS A 78 -12.36 -3.43 -10.21
CA LYS A 78 -13.78 -3.77 -10.38
C LYS A 78 -13.93 -5.16 -10.98
#